data_AF-A0A530GPJ8-F1
#
_entry.id   AF-A0A530GPJ8-F1
#
_cell.length_a   1.000
_cell.length_b   1.000
_cell.length_c   1.000
_cell.angle_alpha   90.00
_cell.angle_beta   90.00
_cell.angle_gamma   90.00
#
_symmetry.space_group_name_H-M   'P 1'
#
loop_
_entity.id
_entity.type
_entity.pdbx_description
1 polymer ?
#
loop_
_entity_poly.entity_id
_entity_poly.type
_entity_poly.pdbx_seq_one_letter_code
_entity_poly.pdbx_strand_id
1 'polypeptide(L)'
;FRSTQCQAESPVRTLDRLEVSRDGDFIEVRSSARSFLHNQVRSMVGSLRRVGDGSWGAADLKAALEARDRAACGQVAPPDGLFLVGVDYPETPGKFTIAGDADT
;
A
#
# COMPACT_ATOMS: atom_id res chain seq x y z
N PHE A 1 -9.69 -0.73 3.28
CA PHE A 1 -8.67 -0.08 4.16
C PHE A 1 -8.87 1.43 4.28
N ARG A 2 -9.73 1.91 5.18
CA ARG A 2 -9.92 3.36 5.44
C ARG A 2 -9.95 3.65 6.93
N SER A 3 -9.45 4.81 7.33
CA SER A 3 -9.84 5.48 8.58
C SER A 3 -10.87 6.56 8.27
N THR A 4 -11.63 6.96 9.28
CA THR A 4 -12.82 7.83 9.22
C THR A 4 -12.55 9.28 8.81
N GLN A 5 -11.29 9.67 8.52
CA GLN A 5 -10.88 11.05 8.18
C GLN A 5 -10.19 11.15 6.80
N CYS A 6 -10.56 10.31 5.83
CA CYS A 6 -9.91 10.31 4.53
C CYS A 6 -10.66 11.19 3.50
N GLN A 7 -10.05 12.33 3.13
CA GLN A 7 -10.51 13.31 2.12
C GLN A 7 -10.28 12.85 0.65
N ALA A 8 -10.01 11.57 0.40
CA ALA A 8 -9.68 11.08 -0.95
C ALA A 8 -10.93 10.64 -1.73
N GLU A 9 -11.16 11.24 -2.91
CA GLU A 9 -12.35 11.05 -3.77
C GLU A 9 -12.60 9.60 -4.22
N SER A 10 -11.58 8.73 -4.27
CA SER A 10 -11.78 7.31 -4.59
C SER A 10 -11.04 6.39 -3.62
N PRO A 11 -11.72 5.36 -3.06
CA PRO A 11 -11.08 4.30 -2.28
C PRO A 11 -10.27 3.34 -3.14
N VAL A 12 -10.38 3.45 -4.47
CA VAL A 12 -9.62 2.62 -5.41
C VAL A 12 -8.24 3.24 -5.56
N ARG A 13 -7.21 2.45 -5.21
CA ARG A 13 -5.81 2.77 -5.46
C ARG A 13 -5.21 1.68 -6.33
N THR A 14 -4.52 2.10 -7.37
CA THR A 14 -3.76 1.18 -8.22
C THR A 14 -2.47 0.83 -7.50
N LEU A 15 -2.27 -0.46 -7.26
CA LEU A 15 -1.01 -1.02 -6.79
C LEU A 15 -0.24 -1.43 -8.03
N ASP A 16 0.87 -0.75 -8.32
CA ASP A 16 1.67 -0.98 -9.53
C ASP A 16 2.51 -2.25 -9.40
N ARG A 17 2.97 -2.55 -8.17
CA ARG A 17 3.76 -3.75 -7.87
C ARG A 17 3.43 -4.27 -6.47
N LEU A 18 3.32 -5.59 -6.36
CA LEU A 18 3.31 -6.32 -5.10
C LEU A 18 4.11 -7.61 -5.28
N GLU A 19 5.31 -7.64 -4.72
CA GLU A 19 6.21 -8.79 -4.76
C GLU A 19 6.43 -9.31 -3.35
N VAL A 20 6.39 -10.63 -3.20
CA VAL A 20 6.71 -11.32 -1.96
C VAL A 20 7.87 -12.25 -2.27
N SER A 21 8.98 -12.09 -1.58
CA SER A 21 10.16 -12.93 -1.73
C SER A 21 10.65 -13.38 -0.36
N ARG A 22 11.37 -14.51 -0.36
CA ARG A 22 12.00 -15.05 0.85
C ARG A 22 13.50 -14.92 0.69
N ASP A 23 14.14 -14.25 1.65
CA ASP A 23 15.59 -14.15 1.78
C ASP A 23 16.01 -14.78 3.10
N GLY A 24 16.43 -16.05 3.04
CA GLY A 24 16.74 -16.86 4.21
C GLY A 24 15.54 -16.96 5.18
N ASP A 25 15.70 -16.34 6.34
CA ASP A 25 14.69 -16.31 7.41
C ASP A 25 13.76 -15.08 7.33
N PHE A 26 14.00 -14.18 6.37
CA PHE A 26 13.20 -12.99 6.16
C PHE A 26 12.22 -13.17 5.00
N ILE A 27 11.00 -12.64 5.17
CA ILE A 27 10.02 -12.48 4.10
C ILE A 27 9.98 -11.00 3.74
N GLU A 28 10.43 -10.66 2.54
CA GLU A 28 10.41 -9.31 2.04
C GLU A 28 9.15 -9.09 1.18
N VAL A 29 8.36 -8.09 1.56
CA VAL A 29 7.19 -7.64 0.78
C VAL A 29 7.48 -6.28 0.20
N ARG A 30 7.64 -6.22 -1.13
CA ARG A 30 7.85 -4.97 -1.85
C ARG A 30 6.54 -4.52 -2.48
N SER A 31 6.14 -3.29 -2.21
CA SER A 31 4.95 -2.69 -2.81
C SER A 31 5.27 -1.32 -3.40
N SER A 32 4.89 -1.10 -4.66
CA SER A 32 5.00 0.19 -5.34
C SER A 32 3.62 0.64 -5.82
N ALA A 33 3.28 1.90 -5.56
CA ALA A 33 2.04 2.52 -6.01
C ALA A 33 2.20 4.03 -6.08
N ARG A 34 1.43 4.69 -6.95
CA ARG A 34 1.33 6.17 -6.98
C ARG A 34 0.88 6.77 -5.66
N SER A 35 0.01 6.08 -4.93
CA SER A 35 -0.39 6.46 -3.57
C SER A 35 -0.97 5.29 -2.81
N PHE A 36 -0.74 5.28 -1.50
CA PHE A 36 -1.27 4.28 -0.57
C PHE A 36 -2.28 4.90 0.38
N LEU A 37 -3.30 4.13 0.76
CA LEU A 37 -4.21 4.51 1.85
C LEU A 37 -3.53 4.27 3.21
N HIS A 38 -4.03 4.97 4.23
CA HIS A 38 -3.52 4.84 5.59
C HIS A 38 -3.62 3.38 6.08
N ASN A 39 -2.48 2.81 6.48
CA ASN A 39 -2.29 1.39 6.86
C ASN A 39 -2.53 0.34 5.75
N GLN A 40 -2.69 0.72 4.48
CA GLN A 40 -2.93 -0.25 3.39
C GLN A 40 -1.83 -1.32 3.31
N VAL A 41 -0.57 -0.90 3.25
CA VAL A 41 0.58 -1.82 3.15
C VAL A 41 0.65 -2.76 4.35
N ARG A 42 0.59 -2.21 5.56
CA ARG A 42 0.68 -3.00 6.80
C ARG A 42 -0.44 -4.02 6.95
N SER A 43 -1.64 -3.71 6.47
CA SER A 43 -2.73 -4.66 6.49
C SER A 43 -2.64 -5.71 5.40
N MET A 44 -2.14 -5.38 4.20
CA MET A 44 -1.85 -6.38 3.16
C MET A 44 -0.81 -7.39 3.67
N VAL A 45 0.29 -6.90 4.27
CA VAL A 45 1.33 -7.74 4.87
C VAL A 45 0.76 -8.63 5.99
N GLY A 46 -0.13 -8.07 6.82
CA GLY A 46 -0.84 -8.81 7.87
C GLY A 46 -1.66 -9.99 7.35
N SER A 47 -2.41 -9.79 6.26
CA SER A 47 -3.16 -10.86 5.60
C SER A 47 -2.24 -11.89 4.92
N LEU A 48 -1.17 -11.44 4.25
CA LEU A 48 -0.20 -12.33 3.61
C LEU A 48 0.51 -13.23 4.63
N ARG A 49 0.79 -12.73 5.85
CA ARG A 49 1.32 -13.54 6.94
C ARG A 49 0.38 -14.68 7.32
N ARG A 50 -0.94 -14.46 7.34
CA ARG A 50 -1.95 -15.51 7.61
C ARG A 50 -2.00 -16.58 6.51
N VAL A 51 -1.66 -16.21 5.28
CA VAL A 51 -1.50 -17.19 4.20
C VAL A 51 -0.21 -17.97 4.39
N GLY A 52 0.88 -17.28 4.74
CA GLY A 52 2.19 -17.90 4.98
C GLY A 52 2.23 -18.84 6.19
N ASP A 53 1.44 -18.58 7.23
CA ASP A 53 1.30 -19.46 8.41
C ASP A 53 0.27 -20.59 8.22
N GLY A 54 -0.39 -20.65 7.05
CA GLY A 54 -1.37 -21.67 6.70
C GLY A 54 -2.76 -21.46 7.31
N SER A 55 -2.99 -20.37 8.07
CA SER A 55 -4.31 -20.08 8.63
C SER A 55 -5.32 -19.68 7.56
N TRP A 56 -4.87 -19.06 6.46
CA TRP A 56 -5.69 -18.61 5.33
C TRP A 56 -5.25 -19.27 4.02
N GLY A 57 -6.21 -19.63 3.19
CA GLY A 57 -5.98 -20.00 1.80
C GLY A 57 -6.02 -18.79 0.86
N ALA A 58 -5.70 -19.03 -0.41
CA ALA A 58 -5.82 -18.01 -1.46
C ALA A 58 -7.26 -17.49 -1.62
N ALA A 59 -8.27 -18.35 -1.37
CA ALA A 59 -9.68 -17.98 -1.40
C ALA A 59 -10.03 -16.99 -0.29
N ASP A 60 -9.50 -17.18 0.93
CA ASP A 60 -9.73 -16.27 2.06
C ASP A 60 -9.08 -14.91 1.81
N LEU A 61 -7.87 -14.91 1.24
CA LEU A 61 -7.19 -13.67 0.85
C LEU A 61 -7.98 -12.92 -0.22
N LYS A 62 -8.51 -13.64 -1.21
CA LYS A 62 -9.38 -13.06 -2.25
C LYS A 62 -10.66 -12.50 -1.64
N ALA A 63 -11.32 -13.23 -0.74
CA ALA A 63 -12.51 -12.78 -0.04
C ALA A 63 -12.24 -11.52 0.80
N ALA A 64 -11.10 -11.44 1.49
CA ALA A 64 -10.68 -10.26 2.23
C ALA A 64 -10.45 -9.04 1.33
N LEU A 65 -9.87 -9.25 0.13
CA LEU A 65 -9.68 -8.20 -0.86
C LEU A 65 -11.02 -7.71 -1.43
N GLU A 66 -11.93 -8.64 -1.75
CA GLU A 66 -13.26 -8.35 -2.28
C GLU A 66 -14.18 -7.69 -1.26
N ALA A 67 -14.05 -8.03 0.03
CA ALA A 67 -14.79 -7.41 1.12
C ALA A 67 -14.54 -5.90 1.23
N ARG A 68 -13.40 -5.41 0.72
CA ARG A 68 -12.97 -3.99 0.76
C ARG A 68 -12.94 -3.38 2.17
N ASP A 69 -13.06 -4.21 3.19
CA ASP A 69 -13.14 -3.85 4.60
C ASP A 69 -11.82 -4.12 5.30
N ARG A 70 -11.40 -3.15 6.14
CA ARG A 70 -10.23 -3.31 6.99
C ARG A 70 -10.44 -4.43 8.02
N ALA A 71 -11.66 -4.60 8.55
CA ALA A 71 -11.94 -5.63 9.55
C ALA A 71 -11.85 -7.04 8.98
N ALA A 72 -12.06 -7.20 7.67
CA ALA A 72 -11.93 -8.47 6.95
C ALA A 72 -10.48 -8.88 6.69
N CYS A 73 -9.51 -8.01 6.99
CA CYS A 73 -8.09 -8.27 6.74
C CYS A 73 -7.39 -8.80 7.99
N GLY A 74 -6.26 -9.48 7.79
CA GLY A 74 -5.43 -9.99 8.87
C GLY A 74 -4.92 -8.87 9.80
N GLN A 75 -4.45 -9.28 10.98
CA GLN A 75 -3.88 -8.37 11.97
C GLN A 75 -2.82 -7.47 11.32
N VAL A 76 -2.94 -6.16 11.53
CA VAL A 76 -2.02 -5.17 10.95
C VAL A 76 -0.60 -5.48 11.39
N ALA A 77 0.31 -5.62 10.41
CA ALA A 77 1.71 -5.88 10.68
C ALA A 77 2.32 -4.76 11.56
N PRO A 78 3.30 -5.06 12.43
CA PRO A 78 4.00 -4.05 13.22
C PRO A 78 4.65 -2.98 12.31
N PRO A 79 4.77 -1.73 12.77
CA PRO A 79 5.31 -0.64 11.96
C PRO A 79 6.83 -0.76 11.74
N ASP A 80 7.53 -1.47 12.64
CA ASP A 80 8.99 -1.49 12.72
C ASP A 80 9.66 -2.10 11.48
N GLY A 81 8.93 -2.91 10.71
CA GLY A 81 9.42 -3.53 9.47
C GLY A 81 9.08 -2.78 8.18
N LEU A 82 8.36 -1.65 8.25
CA LEU A 82 7.97 -0.90 7.06
C LEU A 82 8.91 0.29 6.84
N PHE A 83 9.62 0.28 5.72
CA PHE A 83 10.49 1.38 5.30
C PHE A 83 10.21 1.76 3.84
N LEU A 84 10.41 3.04 3.51
CA LEU A 84 10.30 3.54 2.15
C LEU A 84 11.63 3.29 1.43
N VAL A 85 11.60 2.49 0.35
CA VAL A 85 12.82 2.09 -0.39
C VAL A 85 13.19 3.10 -1.49
N GLY A 86 12.20 3.75 -2.11
CA GLY A 86 12.44 4.68 -3.21
C GLY A 86 11.17 5.38 -3.65
N VAL A 87 11.35 6.48 -4.37
CA VAL A 87 10.27 7.25 -5.00
C VAL A 87 10.69 7.54 -6.43
N ASP A 88 9.89 7.08 -7.39
CA ASP A 88 10.13 7.31 -8.80
C ASP A 88 9.66 8.72 -9.18
N TYR A 89 10.55 9.49 -9.79
CA TYR A 89 10.23 10.79 -10.39
C TYR A 89 10.37 10.71 -11.91
N PRO A 90 9.51 11.39 -12.67
CA PRO A 90 9.71 11.50 -14.10
C PRO A 90 11.03 12.24 -14.40
N GLU A 91 11.79 11.74 -15.38
CA GLU A 91 13.06 12.31 -15.88
C GLU A 91 12.93 13.79 -16.27
N THR A 92 11.73 14.23 -16.63
CA THR A 92 11.44 15.63 -16.92
C THR A 92 10.91 16.31 -15.65
N PRO A 93 11.60 17.31 -15.08
CA PRO A 93 11.02 18.17 -14.05
C PRO A 93 9.75 18.79 -14.64
N GLY A 94 8.60 18.49 -14.05
CA GLY A 94 7.35 19.14 -14.45
C GLY A 94 7.55 20.65 -14.40
N LYS A 95 7.21 21.36 -15.48
CA LYS A 95 7.19 22.84 -15.48
C LYS A 95 6.24 23.30 -14.39
N PHE A 96 6.77 23.63 -13.22
CA PHE A 96 6.04 24.37 -12.20
C PHE A 96 6.00 25.83 -12.65
N THR A 97 5.03 26.17 -13.49
CA THR A 97 4.72 27.58 -13.77
C THR A 97 4.07 28.15 -12.51
N ILE A 98 4.81 28.96 -11.76
CA ILE A 98 4.23 29.81 -10.73
C ILE A 98 3.39 30.85 -11.47
N ALA A 99 2.06 30.70 -11.44
CA ALA A 99 1.16 31.75 -11.86
C ALA A 99 1.12 32.80 -10.76
N GLY A 100 1.86 33.89 -10.95
CA GLY A 100 1.80 35.07 -10.09
C GLY A 100 3.17 35.73 -9.91
N ASP A 101 3.41 36.80 -10.67
CA ASP A 101 3.80 38.13 -10.14
C ASP A 101 4.48 38.96 -11.23
N ALA A 102 3.68 39.73 -11.96
CA ALA A 102 4.06 41.03 -12.54
C ALA A 102 2.85 41.62 -13.27
N ASP A 103 2.04 42.41 -12.57
CA ASP A 103 1.37 43.55 -13.19
C ASP A 103 1.78 44.78 -12.39
N THR A 104 2.55 45.64 -13.03
CA THR A 104 2.92 47.00 -12.61
C THR A 104 2.16 47.95 -13.50
#